data_AF-A0A7W0V6M7-F1
#
_entry.id   AF-A0A7W0V6M7-F1
#
_cell.length_a   1.000
_cell.length_b   1.000
_cell.length_c   1.000
_cell.angle_alpha   90.00
_cell.angle_beta   90.00
_cell.angle_gamma   90.00
#
_symmetry.space_group_name_H-M   'P 1'
#
loop_
_entity.id
_entity.type
_entity.pdbx_description
1 polymer ?
#
loop_
_entity_poly.entity_id
_entity_poly.type
_entity_poly.pdbx_seq_one_letter_code
_entity_poly.pdbx_strand_id
1 'polypeptide(L)'
;MRRNWLTRALTGLVLAALVVPGAAVAQTPLAEADLESVKTYLLEHVGKSKAGTAAVLEYAQRYYDLAEASSFDYEALWASNGPAIVTLLDEARRVWVEEASTNYELSEGLVAGVPSLAYYDVWIDAGPSGEDDPANALDVSVTLPDGRVLEKPGSLYHYVTEPALWGTRDDFVGLRVDMDGDGAVEVGEALPETNALLGAAQALDAATAELEAAVKVWEPTPSDTFTALVIMIPTMSGYFEEWKESVFVAGEETEEVRFVGVSRLADVSGILQGLDVTYGNIQPAIDAVDPAMAEQIEVELGDLLTFVQDLYEREAAGTQFTPEQADQFGAELQSRATGIAGQISQAAALLDIPIQEC
;
A
#
# COMPACT_ATOMS: atom_id res chain seq x y z
N MET A 1 -35.86 -93.66 -35.54
CA MET A 1 -35.04 -94.40 -36.52
C MET A 1 -34.01 -93.45 -37.12
N ARG A 2 -32.72 -93.80 -37.01
CA ARG A 2 -31.59 -93.39 -37.88
C ARG A 2 -31.32 -91.90 -38.12
N ARG A 3 -30.45 -91.36 -37.25
CA ARG A 3 -29.06 -90.93 -37.55
C ARG A 3 -28.80 -90.49 -39.00
N ASN A 4 -28.49 -89.20 -39.20
CA ASN A 4 -27.60 -88.77 -40.27
C ASN A 4 -26.62 -87.72 -39.73
N TRP A 5 -25.35 -88.08 -39.84
CA TRP A 5 -24.18 -87.27 -39.55
C TRP A 5 -23.81 -86.54 -40.84
N LEU A 6 -23.59 -85.23 -40.77
CA LEU A 6 -22.82 -84.50 -41.78
C LEU A 6 -22.02 -83.40 -41.10
N THR A 7 -20.72 -83.68 -41.06
CA THR A 7 -19.62 -82.85 -40.61
C THR A 7 -19.52 -81.57 -41.44
N ARG A 8 -19.48 -80.40 -40.80
CA ARG A 8 -18.85 -79.19 -41.36
C ARG A 8 -18.09 -78.46 -40.27
N ALA A 9 -16.77 -78.44 -40.42
CA ALA A 9 -15.88 -77.51 -39.75
C ALA A 9 -16.09 -76.10 -40.34
N LEU A 10 -16.17 -75.09 -39.48
CA LEU A 10 -15.97 -73.69 -39.84
C LEU A 10 -15.43 -72.96 -38.61
N THR A 11 -14.11 -72.84 -38.63
CA THR A 11 -13.31 -71.62 -38.41
C THR A 11 -13.91 -70.57 -37.47
N GLY A 12 -13.24 -70.39 -36.34
CA GLY A 12 -13.50 -69.30 -35.42
C GLY A 12 -13.25 -67.92 -36.04
N LEU A 13 -14.06 -66.96 -35.62
CA LEU A 13 -13.76 -65.54 -35.70
C LEU A 13 -14.01 -64.97 -34.30
N VAL A 14 -12.94 -64.85 -33.51
CA VAL A 14 -12.94 -64.06 -32.28
C VAL A 14 -12.92 -62.60 -32.71
N LEU A 15 -14.01 -61.86 -32.48
CA LEU A 15 -13.98 -60.40 -32.55
C LEU A 15 -13.14 -59.90 -31.36
N ALA A 16 -11.89 -59.54 -31.62
CA ALA A 16 -11.10 -58.74 -30.69
C ALA A 16 -11.64 -57.30 -30.74
N ALA A 17 -12.31 -56.87 -29.68
CA ALA A 17 -12.63 -55.47 -29.48
C ALA A 17 -11.31 -54.70 -29.27
N LEU A 18 -10.92 -53.91 -30.27
CA LEU A 18 -9.86 -52.92 -30.16
C LEU A 18 -10.32 -51.84 -29.19
N VAL A 19 -9.89 -51.95 -27.94
CA VAL A 19 -9.86 -50.83 -27.00
C VAL A 19 -8.79 -49.87 -27.53
N VAL A 20 -9.22 -48.78 -28.16
CA VAL A 20 -8.33 -47.65 -28.44
C VAL A 20 -7.99 -47.04 -27.08
N PRO A 21 -6.72 -47.03 -26.66
CA PRO A 21 -6.33 -46.26 -25.49
C PRO A 21 -6.62 -44.80 -25.82
N GLY A 22 -7.54 -44.17 -25.07
CA GLY A 22 -7.67 -42.72 -25.12
C GLY A 22 -6.29 -42.13 -24.83
N ALA A 23 -5.74 -41.38 -25.77
CA ALA A 23 -4.57 -40.58 -25.50
C ALA A 23 -4.97 -39.64 -24.36
N ALA A 24 -4.42 -39.87 -23.17
CA ALA A 24 -4.40 -38.83 -22.15
C ALA A 24 -3.69 -37.65 -22.81
N VAL A 25 -4.45 -36.60 -23.11
CA VAL A 25 -3.85 -35.32 -23.45
C VAL A 25 -3.06 -34.95 -22.21
N ALA A 26 -1.74 -35.03 -22.29
CA ALA A 26 -0.89 -34.49 -21.26
C ALA A 26 -1.27 -33.01 -21.16
N GLN A 27 -1.86 -32.61 -20.05
CA GLN A 27 -1.99 -31.19 -19.73
C GLN A 27 -0.57 -30.65 -19.74
N THR A 28 -0.29 -29.71 -20.65
CA THR A 28 0.89 -28.88 -20.53
C THR A 28 0.88 -28.33 -19.10
N PRO A 29 1.98 -28.45 -18.33
CA PRO A 29 2.05 -27.78 -17.04
C PRO A 29 1.67 -26.32 -17.27
N LEU A 30 0.72 -25.81 -16.49
CA LEU A 30 0.44 -24.37 -16.49
C LEU A 30 1.76 -23.66 -16.27
N ALA A 31 2.02 -22.57 -17.01
CA ALA A 31 3.14 -21.72 -16.69
C ALA A 31 2.98 -21.27 -15.24
N GLU A 32 3.96 -21.57 -14.40
CA GLU A 32 3.90 -21.24 -12.98
C GLU A 32 4.09 -19.73 -12.80
N ALA A 33 3.29 -19.13 -11.92
CA ALA A 33 3.49 -17.76 -11.48
C ALA A 33 4.84 -17.60 -10.77
N ASP A 34 5.52 -16.49 -11.00
CA ASP A 34 6.80 -16.17 -10.35
C ASP A 34 6.57 -15.49 -8.99
N LEU A 35 6.18 -16.30 -8.01
CA LEU A 35 5.90 -15.82 -6.66
C LEU A 35 7.18 -15.44 -5.89
N GLU A 36 8.34 -15.96 -6.28
CA GLU A 36 9.63 -15.59 -5.68
C GLU A 36 9.98 -14.14 -5.99
N SER A 37 9.72 -13.69 -7.22
CA SER A 37 9.86 -12.29 -7.62
C SER A 37 8.90 -11.37 -6.85
N VAL A 38 7.64 -11.79 -6.63
CA VAL A 38 6.69 -11.03 -5.79
C VAL A 38 7.20 -10.89 -4.34
N LYS A 39 7.67 -11.97 -3.73
CA LYS A 39 8.28 -11.93 -2.38
C LYS A 39 9.52 -11.04 -2.33
N THR A 40 10.36 -11.11 -3.36
CA THR A 40 11.58 -10.29 -3.45
C THR A 40 11.23 -8.81 -3.52
N TYR A 41 10.26 -8.44 -4.35
CA TYR A 41 9.76 -7.07 -4.47
C TYR A 41 9.21 -6.56 -3.13
N LEU A 42 8.36 -7.34 -2.47
CA LEU A 42 7.79 -6.96 -1.17
C LEU A 42 8.87 -6.80 -0.09
N LEU A 43 9.84 -7.73 -0.02
CA LEU A 43 10.97 -7.64 0.91
C LEU A 43 11.83 -6.40 0.67
N GLU A 44 12.06 -6.03 -0.58
CA GLU A 44 12.85 -4.85 -0.93
C GLU A 44 12.17 -3.57 -0.41
N HIS A 45 10.91 -3.38 -0.73
CA HIS A 45 10.19 -2.15 -0.41
C HIS A 45 9.86 -2.04 1.08
N VAL A 46 9.42 -3.11 1.73
CA VAL A 46 9.24 -3.11 3.20
C VAL A 46 10.58 -2.90 3.91
N GLY A 47 11.68 -3.47 3.40
CA GLY A 47 13.02 -3.24 3.94
C GLY A 47 13.49 -1.79 3.82
N LYS A 48 13.21 -1.13 2.68
CA LYS A 48 13.51 0.29 2.47
C LYS A 48 12.64 1.19 3.34
N SER A 49 11.33 0.92 3.42
CA SER A 49 10.40 1.63 4.29
C SER A 49 10.89 1.58 5.75
N LYS A 50 11.23 0.38 6.24
CA LYS A 50 11.83 0.18 7.56
C LYS A 50 13.15 0.94 7.77
N ALA A 51 14.02 0.99 6.77
CA ALA A 51 15.25 1.78 6.85
C ALA A 51 14.95 3.29 6.92
N GLY A 52 13.94 3.75 6.17
CA GLY A 52 13.43 5.12 6.22
C GLY A 52 12.89 5.49 7.60
N THR A 53 12.04 4.65 8.21
CA THR A 53 11.50 4.92 9.55
C THR A 53 12.60 4.96 10.62
N ALA A 54 13.63 4.12 10.48
CA ALA A 54 14.77 4.12 11.39
C ALA A 54 15.56 5.43 11.29
N ALA A 55 15.72 5.96 10.07
CA ALA A 55 16.36 7.26 9.87
C ALA A 55 15.50 8.41 10.43
N VAL A 56 14.17 8.40 10.23
CA VAL A 56 13.26 9.37 10.87
C VAL A 56 13.40 9.34 12.40
N LEU A 57 13.50 8.15 13.00
CA LEU A 57 13.76 8.00 14.43
C LEU A 57 15.09 8.61 14.87
N GLU A 58 16.16 8.47 14.07
CA GLU A 58 17.43 9.15 14.37
C GLU A 58 17.30 10.68 14.36
N TYR A 59 16.55 11.24 13.41
CA TYR A 59 16.28 12.68 13.37
C TYR A 59 15.45 13.14 14.57
N ALA A 60 14.40 12.39 14.91
CA ALA A 60 13.56 12.66 16.08
C ALA A 60 14.39 12.64 17.38
N GLN A 61 15.31 11.69 17.52
CA GLN A 61 16.21 11.64 18.68
C GLN A 61 17.17 12.84 18.73
N ARG A 62 17.74 13.25 17.60
CA ARG A 62 18.60 14.46 17.56
C ARG A 62 17.83 15.72 17.92
N TYR A 63 16.57 15.83 17.46
CA TYR A 63 15.68 16.92 17.83
C TYR A 63 15.40 16.89 19.34
N TYR A 64 15.11 15.71 19.89
CA TYR A 64 14.91 15.51 21.32
C TYR A 64 16.12 15.96 22.15
N ASP A 65 17.32 15.59 21.76
CA ASP A 65 18.55 15.97 22.48
C ASP A 65 18.76 17.50 22.47
N LEU A 66 18.42 18.19 21.38
CA LEU A 66 18.46 19.66 21.30
C LEU A 66 17.42 20.30 22.23
N ALA A 67 16.19 19.79 22.21
CA ALA A 67 15.12 20.27 23.09
C ALA A 67 15.46 20.04 24.56
N GLU A 68 15.98 18.86 24.92
CA GLU A 68 16.43 18.54 26.27
C GLU A 68 17.54 19.48 26.74
N ALA A 69 18.52 19.81 25.88
CA ALA A 69 19.57 20.78 26.19
C ALA A 69 19.03 22.19 26.48
N SER A 70 17.88 22.53 25.90
CA SER A 70 17.12 23.76 26.19
C SER A 70 16.06 23.55 27.28
N SER A 71 16.08 22.45 28.03
CA SER A 71 15.08 22.12 29.06
C SER A 71 13.64 22.11 28.54
N PHE A 72 13.47 21.75 27.27
CA PHE A 72 12.21 21.78 26.52
C PHE A 72 11.54 23.16 26.42
N ASP A 73 12.31 24.24 26.61
CA ASP A 73 11.86 25.61 26.30
C ASP A 73 11.98 25.85 24.79
N TYR A 74 10.87 25.74 24.07
CA TYR A 74 10.85 25.85 22.60
C TYR A 74 11.26 27.22 22.07
N GLU A 75 11.00 28.30 22.81
CA GLU A 75 11.44 29.66 22.45
C GLU A 75 12.97 29.77 22.58
N ALA A 76 13.54 29.26 23.67
CA ALA A 76 14.99 29.22 23.86
C ALA A 76 15.68 28.27 22.88
N LEU A 77 15.05 27.13 22.57
CA LEU A 77 15.48 26.17 21.57
C LEU A 77 15.56 26.82 20.19
N TRP A 78 14.49 27.50 19.75
CA TRP A 78 14.45 28.20 18.47
C TRP A 78 15.50 29.31 18.41
N ALA A 79 15.56 30.16 19.43
CA ALA A 79 16.51 31.28 19.48
C ALA A 79 17.97 30.82 19.40
N SER A 80 18.28 29.63 19.90
CA SER A 80 19.65 29.10 19.96
C SER A 80 20.02 28.21 18.77
N ASN A 81 19.06 27.47 18.21
CA ASN A 81 19.30 26.39 17.26
C ASN A 81 18.46 26.47 15.98
N GLY A 82 17.67 27.52 15.76
CA GLY A 82 16.68 27.60 14.68
C GLY A 82 17.14 27.12 13.31
N PRO A 83 18.23 27.67 12.73
CA PRO A 83 18.73 27.22 11.42
C PRO A 83 19.13 25.74 11.39
N ALA A 84 19.67 25.20 12.49
CA ALA A 84 20.04 23.80 12.59
C ALA A 84 18.80 22.90 12.68
N ILE A 85 17.75 23.36 13.37
CA ILE A 85 16.47 22.65 13.47
C ILE A 85 15.74 22.64 12.13
N VAL A 86 15.72 23.74 11.38
CA VAL A 86 15.13 23.79 10.03
C VAL A 86 15.78 22.72 9.15
N THR A 87 17.11 22.70 9.09
CA THR A 87 17.85 21.66 8.31
C THR A 87 17.52 20.24 8.80
N LEU A 88 17.40 20.04 10.11
CA LEU A 88 17.09 18.74 10.69
C LEU A 88 15.67 18.26 10.31
N LEU A 89 14.68 19.15 10.39
CA LEU A 89 13.29 18.84 10.08
C LEU A 89 13.07 18.65 8.59
N ASP A 90 13.73 19.44 7.73
CA ASP A 90 13.68 19.28 6.28
C ASP A 90 14.21 17.90 5.87
N GLU A 91 15.35 17.48 6.43
CA GLU A 91 15.89 16.14 6.18
C GLU A 91 15.00 15.03 6.73
N ALA A 92 14.41 15.22 7.92
CA ALA A 92 13.47 14.26 8.50
C ALA A 92 12.23 14.07 7.64
N ARG A 93 11.61 15.18 7.20
CA ARG A 93 10.45 15.19 6.29
C ARG A 93 10.79 14.55 4.96
N ARG A 94 11.91 14.94 4.35
CA ARG A 94 12.36 14.35 3.08
C ARG A 94 12.53 12.84 3.18
N VAL A 95 13.20 12.34 4.22
CA VAL A 95 13.39 10.90 4.43
C VAL A 95 12.07 10.19 4.74
N TRP A 96 11.17 10.83 5.52
CA TRP A 96 9.84 10.29 5.77
C TRP A 96 9.06 10.12 4.46
N VAL A 97 9.07 11.13 3.59
CA VAL A 97 8.39 11.10 2.27
C VAL A 97 9.05 10.07 1.35
N GLU A 98 10.34 10.25 1.05
CA GLU A 98 11.02 9.58 -0.07
C GLU A 98 11.42 8.13 0.26
N GLU A 99 11.73 7.84 1.51
CA GLU A 99 12.27 6.53 1.90
C GLU A 99 11.28 5.72 2.72
N ALA A 100 10.58 6.33 3.68
CA ALA A 100 9.62 5.62 4.54
C ALA A 100 8.27 5.41 3.84
N SER A 101 7.53 6.50 3.58
CA SER A 101 6.17 6.48 3.03
C SER A 101 6.17 5.93 1.60
N THR A 102 6.97 6.50 0.69
CA THR A 102 6.99 6.06 -0.72
C THR A 102 7.25 4.55 -0.88
N ASN A 103 8.15 3.97 -0.08
CA ASN A 103 8.39 2.52 -0.15
C ASN A 103 7.29 1.70 0.53
N TYR A 104 6.56 2.27 1.49
CA TYR A 104 5.37 1.65 2.03
C TYR A 104 4.27 1.55 0.96
N GLU A 105 3.96 2.65 0.28
CA GLU A 105 2.97 2.72 -0.82
C GLU A 105 3.26 1.72 -1.94
N LEU A 106 4.53 1.59 -2.33
CA LEU A 106 4.97 0.59 -3.32
C LEU A 106 4.71 -0.86 -2.87
N SER A 107 4.60 -1.10 -1.56
CA SER A 107 4.29 -2.41 -0.98
C SER A 107 2.84 -2.57 -0.53
N GLU A 108 2.09 -1.48 -0.33
CA GLU A 108 0.79 -1.46 0.34
C GLU A 108 -0.21 -2.38 -0.37
N GLY A 109 -0.25 -2.37 -1.70
CA GLY A 109 -1.14 -3.25 -2.47
C GLY A 109 -1.04 -4.72 -2.08
N LEU A 110 0.14 -5.21 -1.68
CA LEU A 110 0.34 -6.55 -1.13
C LEU A 110 0.12 -6.60 0.39
N VAL A 111 0.56 -5.60 1.15
CA VAL A 111 0.40 -5.58 2.62
C VAL A 111 -1.07 -5.54 3.01
N ALA A 112 -1.85 -4.62 2.44
CA ALA A 112 -3.29 -4.47 2.66
C ALA A 112 -4.11 -5.58 1.98
N GLY A 113 -3.65 -6.03 0.81
CA GLY A 113 -4.36 -7.00 -0.03
C GLY A 113 -4.22 -8.47 0.38
N VAL A 114 -3.26 -8.80 1.26
CA VAL A 114 -3.02 -10.17 1.72
C VAL A 114 -3.53 -10.33 3.15
N PRO A 115 -4.49 -11.24 3.45
CA PRO A 115 -5.12 -11.32 4.77
C PRO A 115 -4.16 -11.51 5.95
N SER A 116 -3.05 -12.23 5.75
CA SER A 116 -2.05 -12.42 6.82
C SER A 116 -1.21 -11.18 7.12
N LEU A 117 -1.27 -10.16 6.25
CA LEU A 117 -0.52 -8.92 6.35
C LEU A 117 -1.43 -7.70 6.56
N ALA A 118 -2.71 -7.77 6.19
CA ALA A 118 -3.65 -6.64 6.20
C ALA A 118 -3.80 -5.94 7.57
N TYR A 119 -3.56 -6.64 8.67
CA TYR A 119 -3.48 -6.02 10.00
C TYR A 119 -2.44 -4.88 10.07
N TYR A 120 -1.30 -5.06 9.41
CA TYR A 120 -0.23 -4.06 9.39
C TYR A 120 -0.60 -2.82 8.60
N ASP A 121 -1.44 -2.97 7.57
CA ASP A 121 -1.99 -1.84 6.83
C ASP A 121 -2.84 -0.93 7.72
N VAL A 122 -3.81 -1.52 8.42
CA VAL A 122 -4.64 -0.78 9.39
C VAL A 122 -3.78 -0.13 10.47
N TRP A 123 -2.76 -0.82 10.98
CA TRP A 123 -1.94 -0.27 12.05
C TRP A 123 -1.00 0.84 11.57
N ILE A 124 -0.36 0.66 10.41
CA ILE A 124 0.73 1.52 9.96
C ILE A 124 0.20 2.69 9.14
N ASP A 125 -0.81 2.49 8.30
CA ASP A 125 -1.12 3.43 7.22
C ASP A 125 -2.59 3.83 7.06
N ALA A 126 -3.52 2.87 7.04
CA ALA A 126 -4.91 3.13 6.66
C ALA A 126 -5.93 3.17 7.82
N GLY A 127 -5.55 2.75 9.03
CA GLY A 127 -6.50 2.64 10.14
C GLY A 127 -7.00 3.98 10.67
N PRO A 128 -8.32 4.15 10.86
CA PRO A 128 -8.87 5.37 11.41
C PRO A 128 -8.50 5.55 12.88
N SER A 129 -8.48 6.80 13.34
CA SER A 129 -8.37 7.11 14.76
C SER A 129 -9.62 6.67 15.52
N GLY A 130 -9.49 6.46 16.83
CA GLY A 130 -10.63 6.20 17.71
C GLY A 130 -11.57 7.39 17.86
N GLU A 131 -11.14 8.59 17.46
CA GLU A 131 -11.99 9.79 17.40
C GLU A 131 -12.88 9.78 16.15
N ASP A 132 -12.31 9.43 14.99
CA ASP A 132 -13.03 9.43 13.71
C ASP A 132 -13.95 8.22 13.57
N ASP A 133 -13.45 7.03 13.90
CA ASP A 133 -14.22 5.79 13.84
C ASP A 133 -13.95 4.89 15.05
N PRO A 134 -14.65 5.12 16.18
CA PRO A 134 -14.49 4.33 17.39
C PRO A 134 -14.76 2.82 17.21
N ALA A 135 -15.53 2.45 16.18
CA ALA A 135 -15.93 1.06 15.93
C ALA A 135 -14.86 0.28 15.17
N ASN A 136 -14.20 0.93 14.22
CA ASN A 136 -13.20 0.29 13.36
C ASN A 136 -11.75 0.63 13.75
N ALA A 137 -11.53 1.61 14.62
CA ALA A 137 -10.18 1.95 15.11
C ALA A 137 -9.52 0.80 15.85
N LEU A 138 -8.27 0.53 15.47
CA LEU A 138 -7.46 -0.50 16.09
C LEU A 138 -7.21 -0.18 17.58
N ASP A 139 -7.33 -1.19 18.43
CA ASP A 139 -7.13 -1.07 19.88
C ASP A 139 -5.62 -1.13 20.22
N VAL A 140 -4.88 -0.15 19.72
CA VAL A 140 -3.45 0.07 19.98
C VAL A 140 -3.23 1.42 20.65
N SER A 141 -2.14 1.54 21.39
CA SER A 141 -1.78 2.78 22.07
C SER A 141 -0.30 3.10 21.84
N VAL A 142 0.04 4.39 21.76
CA VAL A 142 1.42 4.87 21.66
C VAL A 142 1.79 5.56 22.97
N THR A 143 2.80 5.05 23.66
CA THR A 143 3.33 5.69 24.88
C THR A 143 4.44 6.65 24.50
N LEU A 144 4.29 7.92 24.87
CA LEU A 144 5.28 8.97 24.63
C LEU A 144 6.38 8.94 25.69
N PRO A 145 7.58 9.51 25.42
CA PRO A 145 8.70 9.53 26.36
C PRO A 145 8.40 10.17 27.72
N ASP A 146 7.46 11.12 27.79
CA ASP A 146 7.02 11.76 29.03
C ASP A 146 5.95 10.96 29.81
N GLY A 147 5.56 9.79 29.31
CA GLY A 147 4.58 8.90 29.91
C GLY A 147 3.12 9.19 29.53
N ARG A 148 2.84 10.19 28.68
CA ARG A 148 1.53 10.32 28.04
C ARG A 148 1.26 9.10 27.16
N VAL A 149 -0.02 8.78 26.99
CA VAL A 149 -0.46 7.68 26.12
C VAL A 149 -1.46 8.23 25.12
N LEU A 150 -1.20 7.99 23.84
CA LEU A 150 -2.15 8.21 22.76
C LEU A 150 -2.95 6.93 22.58
N GLU A 151 -4.21 6.95 23.00
CA GLU A 151 -5.12 5.81 22.88
C GLU A 151 -5.78 5.81 21.50
N LYS A 152 -5.73 4.68 20.80
CA LYS A 152 -6.30 4.53 19.45
C LYS A 152 -5.96 5.70 18.53
N PRO A 153 -4.67 6.03 18.35
CA PRO A 153 -4.29 7.27 17.69
C PRO A 153 -4.61 7.29 16.20
N GLY A 154 -5.01 6.16 15.59
CA GLY A 154 -5.08 5.97 14.15
C GLY A 154 -3.78 5.40 13.60
N SER A 155 -3.65 5.39 12.27
CA SER A 155 -2.45 4.92 11.58
C SER A 155 -1.21 5.73 11.92
N LEU A 156 -0.06 5.04 11.96
CA LEU A 156 1.18 5.65 12.41
C LEU A 156 1.78 6.63 11.39
N TYR A 157 1.61 6.41 10.09
CA TYR A 157 1.99 7.38 9.06
C TYR A 157 1.14 8.63 9.16
N HIS A 158 -0.16 8.53 8.91
CA HIS A 158 -0.99 9.70 8.65
C HIS A 158 -1.62 10.34 9.89
N TYR A 159 -1.95 9.58 10.94
CA TYR A 159 -2.53 10.18 12.14
C TYR A 159 -1.51 10.60 13.20
N VAL A 160 -0.27 10.08 13.12
CA VAL A 160 0.72 10.25 14.19
C VAL A 160 2.00 10.92 13.71
N THR A 161 2.75 10.30 12.79
CA THR A 161 4.08 10.81 12.43
C THR A 161 4.05 11.99 11.46
N GLU A 162 3.17 11.99 10.47
CA GLU A 162 2.99 13.14 9.57
C GLU A 162 2.51 14.38 10.36
N PRO A 163 1.45 14.33 11.19
CA PRO A 163 1.06 15.52 11.93
C PRO A 163 2.11 16.00 12.94
N ALA A 164 2.95 15.11 13.45
CA ALA A 164 4.09 15.49 14.29
C ALA A 164 5.21 16.19 13.51
N LEU A 165 5.49 15.76 12.27
CA LEU A 165 6.53 16.34 11.43
C LEU A 165 6.13 17.68 10.78
N TRP A 166 4.84 17.85 10.45
CA TRP A 166 4.31 19.05 9.81
C TRP A 166 3.54 19.97 10.77
N GLY A 167 3.30 19.56 12.02
CA GLY A 167 2.62 20.39 13.03
C GLY A 167 1.17 20.74 12.67
N THR A 168 0.48 19.81 12.02
CA THR A 168 -0.92 19.95 11.59
C THR A 168 -1.90 19.63 12.72
N ARG A 169 -1.43 18.99 13.80
CA ARG A 169 -2.20 18.76 15.03
C ARG A 169 -1.62 19.59 16.17
N ASP A 170 -2.44 20.45 16.78
CA ASP A 170 -1.97 21.43 17.78
C ASP A 170 -1.34 20.78 19.02
N ASP A 171 -1.78 19.59 19.43
CA ASP A 171 -1.20 18.83 20.55
C ASP A 171 0.17 18.21 20.23
N PHE A 172 0.58 18.21 18.95
CA PHE A 172 1.88 17.83 18.46
C PHE A 172 2.78 19.02 18.12
N VAL A 173 2.37 20.25 18.45
CA VAL A 173 3.15 21.46 18.20
C VAL A 173 3.80 21.95 19.49
N GLY A 174 5.12 22.15 19.44
CA GLY A 174 5.89 22.81 20.50
C GLY A 174 5.87 24.33 20.37
N LEU A 175 6.14 24.84 19.16
CA LEU A 175 6.13 26.27 18.85
C LEU A 175 5.92 26.52 17.35
N ARG A 176 4.95 27.36 16.99
CA ARG A 176 4.79 27.85 15.61
C ARG A 176 5.82 28.95 15.33
N VAL A 177 6.60 28.81 14.25
CA VAL A 177 7.69 29.72 13.90
C VAL A 177 7.76 29.89 12.39
N ASP A 178 8.05 31.11 11.95
CA ASP A 178 8.39 31.42 10.55
C ASP A 178 9.75 30.77 10.25
N MET A 179 9.74 29.61 9.59
CA MET A 179 10.92 28.79 9.38
C MET A 179 11.74 29.28 8.19
N ASP A 180 11.08 29.79 7.15
CA ASP A 180 11.72 30.26 5.93
C ASP A 180 12.05 31.77 5.91
N GLY A 181 11.48 32.53 6.85
CA GLY A 181 11.74 33.95 7.07
C GLY A 181 10.95 34.89 6.15
N ASP A 182 9.86 34.43 5.54
CA ASP A 182 9.05 35.22 4.61
C ASP A 182 8.09 36.21 5.31
N GLY A 183 7.91 36.06 6.62
CA GLY A 183 7.08 36.90 7.48
C GLY A 183 5.66 36.38 7.71
N ALA A 184 5.31 35.20 7.19
CA ALA A 184 4.13 34.42 7.53
C ALA A 184 4.51 33.21 8.39
N VAL A 185 3.50 32.49 8.88
CA VAL A 185 3.69 31.17 9.47
C VAL A 185 2.68 30.26 8.78
N GLU A 186 3.19 29.40 7.91
CA GLU A 186 2.39 28.53 7.04
C GLU A 186 2.19 27.13 7.64
N VAL A 187 1.37 26.31 6.97
CA VAL A 187 1.24 24.88 7.31
C VAL A 187 2.61 24.22 7.13
N GLY A 188 3.03 23.39 8.09
CA GLY A 188 4.38 22.83 8.10
C GLY A 188 5.39 23.66 8.90
N GLU A 189 5.10 24.92 9.21
CA GLU A 189 6.03 25.81 9.92
C GLU A 189 5.82 25.79 11.44
N ALA A 190 6.21 24.66 12.03
CA ALA A 190 6.14 24.46 13.46
C ALA A 190 7.27 23.57 13.96
N LEU A 191 7.84 23.94 15.11
CA LEU A 191 8.64 23.06 15.92
C LEU A 191 7.73 21.95 16.49
N PRO A 192 8.06 20.66 16.25
CA PRO A 192 7.30 19.56 16.81
C PRO A 192 7.31 19.55 18.34
N GLU A 193 6.24 19.08 18.96
CA GLU A 193 6.30 18.71 20.37
C GLU A 193 7.24 17.51 20.49
N THR A 194 8.28 17.69 21.29
CA THR A 194 9.45 16.82 21.33
C THR A 194 9.11 15.37 21.68
N ASN A 195 8.22 15.17 22.66
CA ASN A 195 7.83 13.84 23.10
C ASN A 195 6.90 13.17 22.07
N ALA A 196 5.99 13.93 21.46
CA ALA A 196 5.15 13.46 20.38
C ALA A 196 5.98 12.98 19.18
N LEU A 197 6.91 13.80 18.67
CA LEU A 197 7.77 13.41 17.54
C LEU A 197 8.58 12.16 17.83
N LEU A 198 9.26 12.11 18.99
CA LEU A 198 10.09 10.94 19.33
C LEU A 198 9.23 9.68 19.55
N GLY A 199 8.12 9.80 20.29
CA GLY A 199 7.22 8.67 20.53
C GLY A 199 6.56 8.16 19.25
N ALA A 200 6.16 9.06 18.35
CA ALA A 200 5.61 8.74 17.04
C ALA A 200 6.63 7.98 16.18
N ALA A 201 7.86 8.50 16.07
CA ALA A 201 8.91 7.87 15.29
C ALA A 201 9.31 6.50 15.86
N GLN A 202 9.35 6.35 17.19
CA GLN A 202 9.59 5.06 17.85
C GLN A 202 8.49 4.04 17.55
N ALA A 203 7.22 4.46 17.61
CA ALA A 203 6.09 3.59 17.33
C ALA A 203 6.08 3.13 15.86
N LEU A 204 6.25 4.07 14.92
CA LEU A 204 6.31 3.76 13.49
C LEU A 204 7.48 2.82 13.19
N ASP A 205 8.67 3.10 13.72
CA ASP A 205 9.85 2.26 13.52
C ASP A 205 9.67 0.84 14.09
N ALA A 206 8.99 0.70 15.23
CA ALA A 206 8.67 -0.60 15.80
C ALA A 206 7.67 -1.37 14.94
N ALA A 207 6.59 -0.72 14.50
CA ALA A 207 5.55 -1.35 13.69
C ALA A 207 6.08 -1.81 12.33
N THR A 208 6.90 -1.00 11.65
CA THR A 208 7.53 -1.41 10.38
C THR A 208 8.53 -2.54 10.57
N ALA A 209 9.16 -2.66 11.75
CA ALA A 209 10.01 -3.81 12.06
C ALA A 209 9.21 -5.10 12.21
N GLU A 210 8.01 -5.02 12.79
CA GLU A 210 7.09 -6.15 12.88
C GLU A 210 6.57 -6.57 11.50
N LEU A 211 6.21 -5.61 10.64
CA LEU A 211 5.83 -5.89 9.26
C LEU A 211 6.98 -6.55 8.49
N GLU A 212 8.21 -6.02 8.59
CA GLU A 212 9.38 -6.60 7.92
C GLU A 212 9.63 -8.05 8.38
N ALA A 213 9.46 -8.32 9.68
CA ALA A 213 9.56 -9.68 10.22
C ALA A 213 8.46 -10.61 9.69
N ALA A 214 7.22 -10.12 9.57
CA ALA A 214 6.11 -10.88 9.02
C ALA A 214 6.33 -11.21 7.54
N VAL A 215 6.75 -10.24 6.74
CA VAL A 215 7.05 -10.43 5.30
C VAL A 215 8.20 -11.42 5.09
N LYS A 216 9.23 -11.44 5.95
CA LYS A 216 10.34 -12.42 5.87
C LYS A 216 9.89 -13.86 5.98
N VAL A 217 8.85 -14.14 6.77
CA VAL A 217 8.32 -15.50 6.99
C VAL A 217 7.08 -15.81 6.15
N TRP A 218 6.47 -14.81 5.53
CA TRP A 218 5.39 -15.00 4.58
C TRP A 218 5.89 -15.77 3.36
N GLU A 219 5.14 -16.80 2.96
CA GLU A 219 5.38 -17.53 1.72
C GLU A 219 4.21 -17.25 0.78
N PRO A 220 4.43 -16.50 -0.32
CA PRO A 220 3.37 -16.11 -1.22
C PRO A 220 2.68 -17.31 -1.82
N THR A 221 1.35 -17.22 -1.91
CA THR A 221 0.54 -18.15 -2.68
C THR A 221 -0.09 -17.45 -3.89
N PRO A 222 -0.53 -18.18 -4.92
CA PRO A 222 -1.34 -17.59 -5.98
C PRO A 222 -2.62 -16.95 -5.42
N SER A 223 -3.20 -17.52 -4.37
CA SER A 223 -4.39 -16.96 -3.72
C SER A 223 -4.11 -15.57 -3.15
N ASP A 224 -2.93 -15.36 -2.56
CA ASP A 224 -2.52 -14.07 -2.00
C ASP A 224 -2.41 -13.00 -3.09
N THR A 225 -1.73 -13.30 -4.20
CA THR A 225 -1.51 -12.33 -5.28
C THR A 225 -2.80 -11.96 -6.02
N PHE A 226 -3.65 -12.94 -6.30
CA PHE A 226 -4.97 -12.68 -6.89
C PHE A 226 -5.88 -11.92 -5.92
N THR A 227 -5.86 -12.25 -4.62
CA THR A 227 -6.64 -11.54 -3.61
C THR A 227 -6.21 -10.08 -3.51
N ALA A 228 -4.90 -9.82 -3.45
CA ALA A 228 -4.36 -8.48 -3.38
C ALA A 228 -4.81 -7.60 -4.55
N LEU A 229 -4.71 -8.11 -5.78
CA LEU A 229 -5.18 -7.41 -6.98
C LEU A 229 -6.69 -7.15 -6.94
N VAL A 230 -7.49 -8.14 -6.57
CA VAL A 230 -8.97 -8.02 -6.57
C VAL A 230 -9.46 -7.05 -5.51
N ILE A 231 -8.81 -7.01 -4.35
CA ILE A 231 -9.25 -6.18 -3.22
C ILE A 231 -8.69 -4.75 -3.32
N MET A 232 -7.43 -4.58 -3.73
CA MET A 232 -6.76 -3.27 -3.69
C MET A 232 -6.96 -2.43 -4.94
N ILE A 233 -7.13 -3.01 -6.13
CA ILE A 233 -7.40 -2.20 -7.33
C ILE A 233 -8.67 -1.34 -7.17
N PRO A 234 -9.82 -1.83 -6.65
CA PRO A 234 -11.05 -1.05 -6.55
C PRO A 234 -11.17 -0.16 -5.29
N THR A 235 -10.08 0.29 -4.65
CA THR A 235 -10.14 1.21 -3.50
C THR A 235 -10.02 2.70 -3.88
N MET A 236 -9.95 3.00 -5.18
CA MET A 236 -9.63 4.34 -5.71
C MET A 236 -10.52 5.48 -5.19
N SER A 237 -11.81 5.24 -4.97
CA SER A 237 -12.73 6.29 -4.53
C SER A 237 -12.41 6.85 -3.14
N GLY A 238 -11.92 6.02 -2.21
CA GLY A 238 -11.52 6.48 -0.88
C GLY A 238 -10.32 7.42 -0.96
N TYR A 239 -9.29 7.02 -1.71
CA TYR A 239 -8.08 7.82 -1.87
C TYR A 239 -8.31 9.17 -2.57
N PHE A 240 -9.24 9.23 -3.53
CA PHE A 240 -9.58 10.50 -4.19
C PHE A 240 -10.45 11.41 -3.31
N GLU A 241 -11.21 10.86 -2.37
CA GLU A 241 -11.90 11.66 -1.34
C GLU A 241 -10.87 12.31 -0.41
N GLU A 242 -9.90 11.54 0.08
CA GLU A 242 -8.81 12.08 0.91
C GLU A 242 -7.94 13.09 0.15
N TRP A 243 -7.65 12.83 -1.13
CA TRP A 243 -6.95 13.79 -1.98
C TRP A 243 -7.70 15.13 -2.09
N LYS A 244 -9.03 15.07 -2.29
CA LYS A 244 -9.89 16.24 -2.40
C LYS A 244 -9.87 17.09 -1.13
N GLU A 245 -9.84 16.44 0.03
CA GLU A 245 -9.83 17.11 1.33
C GLU A 245 -8.43 17.62 1.69
N SER A 246 -7.37 17.04 1.15
CA SER A 246 -5.99 17.44 1.44
C SER A 246 -5.62 18.85 0.97
N VAL A 247 -4.48 19.35 1.47
CA VAL A 247 -3.87 20.62 1.07
C VAL A 247 -3.60 20.71 -0.44
N PHE A 248 -3.44 19.58 -1.13
CA PHE A 248 -3.14 19.54 -2.57
C PHE A 248 -4.32 19.98 -3.45
N VAL A 249 -5.56 19.88 -2.95
CA VAL A 249 -6.78 20.30 -3.65
C VAL A 249 -7.50 21.43 -2.92
N ALA A 250 -7.68 21.31 -1.60
CA ALA A 250 -8.37 22.30 -0.79
C ALA A 250 -7.50 23.51 -0.40
N GLY A 251 -6.17 23.40 -0.52
CA GLY A 251 -5.22 24.44 -0.14
C GLY A 251 -5.21 24.71 1.35
N GLU A 252 -4.78 25.92 1.75
CA GLU A 252 -4.65 26.35 3.15
C GLU A 252 -5.97 26.41 3.94
N GLU A 253 -7.11 26.38 3.26
CA GLU A 253 -8.44 26.40 3.89
C GLU A 253 -8.90 24.99 4.35
N THR A 254 -8.07 23.96 4.16
CA THR A 254 -8.39 22.60 4.59
C THR A 254 -8.45 22.46 6.12
N GLU A 255 -9.37 21.63 6.59
CA GLU A 255 -9.41 21.13 7.97
C GLU A 255 -8.73 19.75 8.10
N GLU A 256 -8.34 19.13 6.98
CA GLU A 256 -7.62 17.86 6.97
C GLU A 256 -6.20 18.06 7.50
N VAL A 257 -5.83 17.23 8.47
CA VAL A 257 -4.55 17.27 9.18
C VAL A 257 -3.55 16.24 8.64
N ARG A 258 -4.03 15.32 7.80
CA ARG A 258 -3.28 14.26 7.11
C ARG A 258 -2.97 14.65 5.66
N PHE A 259 -2.09 13.90 4.99
CA PHE A 259 -1.79 14.07 3.57
C PHE A 259 -1.33 15.51 3.24
N VAL A 260 -0.42 16.02 4.06
CA VAL A 260 0.20 17.35 3.92
C VAL A 260 1.62 17.22 3.40
N GLY A 261 2.33 16.15 3.79
CA GLY A 261 3.66 15.82 3.31
C GLY A 261 3.65 15.05 2.00
N VAL A 262 2.63 14.21 1.77
CA VAL A 262 2.49 13.36 0.58
C VAL A 262 1.08 13.47 0.02
N SER A 263 1.02 13.59 -1.31
CA SER A 263 -0.25 13.58 -2.04
C SER A 263 -0.77 12.17 -2.18
N ARG A 264 -2.08 11.98 -1.98
CA ARG A 264 -2.75 10.71 -2.29
C ARG A 264 -2.58 10.26 -3.75
N LEU A 265 -2.26 11.16 -4.69
CA LEU A 265 -1.91 10.74 -6.06
C LEU A 265 -0.56 10.01 -6.13
N ALA A 266 0.42 10.42 -5.30
CA ALA A 266 1.70 9.73 -5.19
C ALA A 266 1.49 8.32 -4.60
N ASP A 267 0.67 8.24 -3.56
CA ASP A 267 0.30 7.00 -2.87
C ASP A 267 -0.37 6.01 -3.83
N VAL A 268 -1.46 6.43 -4.47
CA VAL A 268 -2.16 5.59 -5.47
C VAL A 268 -1.24 5.17 -6.62
N SER A 269 -0.33 6.04 -7.07
CA SER A 269 0.67 5.66 -8.08
C SER A 269 1.62 4.57 -7.56
N GLY A 270 2.07 4.66 -6.31
CA GLY A 270 2.91 3.64 -5.67
C GLY A 270 2.19 2.29 -5.55
N ILE A 271 0.96 2.30 -5.02
CA ILE A 271 0.11 1.12 -4.86
C ILE A 271 -0.10 0.42 -6.21
N LEU A 272 -0.52 1.17 -7.23
CA LEU A 272 -0.78 0.63 -8.57
C LEU A 272 0.50 0.10 -9.21
N GLN A 273 1.67 0.71 -8.97
CA GLN A 273 2.95 0.18 -9.45
C GLN A 273 3.29 -1.17 -8.81
N GLY A 274 3.10 -1.32 -7.50
CA GLY A 274 3.31 -2.61 -6.81
C GLY A 274 2.34 -3.69 -7.28
N LEU A 275 1.08 -3.32 -7.55
CA LEU A 275 0.07 -4.21 -8.11
C LEU A 275 0.36 -4.59 -9.57
N ASP A 276 0.87 -3.67 -10.39
CA ASP A 276 1.31 -3.96 -11.78
C ASP A 276 2.46 -4.96 -11.81
N VAL A 277 3.47 -4.79 -10.93
CA VAL A 277 4.53 -5.79 -10.75
C VAL A 277 3.95 -7.14 -10.33
N THR A 278 3.00 -7.15 -9.40
CA THR A 278 2.33 -8.38 -8.96
C THR A 278 1.59 -9.06 -10.10
N TYR A 279 0.84 -8.29 -10.91
CA TYR A 279 0.13 -8.78 -12.07
C TYR A 279 1.08 -9.40 -13.11
N GLY A 280 2.17 -8.70 -13.48
CA GLY A 280 3.15 -9.20 -14.44
C GLY A 280 3.75 -10.56 -14.05
N ASN A 281 3.86 -10.84 -12.74
CA ASN A 281 4.38 -12.12 -12.23
C ASN A 281 3.34 -13.26 -12.22
N ILE A 282 2.04 -12.97 -12.30
CA ILE A 282 0.97 -13.98 -12.44
C ILE A 282 0.41 -14.08 -13.87
N GLN A 283 0.63 -13.07 -14.71
CA GLN A 283 0.14 -12.99 -16.08
C GLN A 283 0.42 -14.26 -16.90
N PRO A 284 1.60 -14.91 -16.85
CA PRO A 284 1.86 -16.12 -17.63
C PRO A 284 0.88 -17.27 -17.34
N ALA A 285 0.39 -17.38 -16.09
CA ALA A 285 -0.59 -18.39 -15.72
C ALA A 285 -1.96 -18.10 -16.38
N ILE A 286 -2.35 -16.83 -16.45
CA ILE A 286 -3.58 -16.37 -17.11
C ILE A 286 -3.44 -16.55 -18.63
N ASP A 287 -2.32 -16.14 -19.22
CA ASP A 287 -2.05 -16.27 -20.66
C ASP A 287 -2.13 -17.73 -21.14
N ALA A 288 -1.69 -18.67 -20.31
CA ALA A 288 -1.77 -20.10 -20.63
C ALA A 288 -3.22 -20.63 -20.80
N VAL A 289 -4.21 -19.98 -20.20
CA VAL A 289 -5.63 -20.38 -20.26
C VAL A 289 -6.50 -19.43 -21.08
N ASP A 290 -6.22 -18.13 -21.07
CA ASP A 290 -6.92 -17.09 -21.81
C ASP A 290 -5.96 -15.93 -22.16
N PRO A 291 -5.25 -16.01 -23.29
CA PRO A 291 -4.32 -14.96 -23.73
C PRO A 291 -4.98 -13.59 -23.94
N ALA A 292 -6.23 -13.57 -24.41
CA ALA A 292 -6.93 -12.32 -24.67
C ALA A 292 -7.29 -11.61 -23.37
N MET A 293 -7.70 -12.37 -22.34
CA MET A 293 -7.92 -11.83 -21.00
C MET A 293 -6.62 -11.33 -20.38
N ALA A 294 -5.52 -12.07 -20.51
CA ALA A 294 -4.22 -11.65 -19.98
C ALA A 294 -3.72 -10.33 -20.61
N GLU A 295 -3.82 -10.19 -21.93
CA GLU A 295 -3.48 -8.95 -22.64
C GLU A 295 -4.41 -7.79 -22.23
N GLN A 296 -5.72 -8.06 -22.09
CA GLN A 296 -6.68 -7.03 -21.71
C GLN A 296 -6.42 -6.48 -20.30
N ILE A 297 -6.18 -7.34 -19.31
CA ILE A 297 -5.89 -6.90 -17.95
C ILE A 297 -4.57 -6.10 -17.91
N GLU A 298 -3.54 -6.54 -18.64
CA GLU A 298 -2.25 -5.82 -18.72
C GLU A 298 -2.45 -4.39 -19.23
N VAL A 299 -3.16 -4.23 -20.35
CA VAL A 299 -3.42 -2.93 -20.95
C VAL A 299 -4.27 -2.05 -20.03
N GLU A 300 -5.35 -2.59 -19.47
CA GLU A 300 -6.27 -1.80 -18.63
C GLU A 300 -5.61 -1.36 -17.31
N LEU A 301 -4.77 -2.21 -16.70
CA LEU A 301 -4.01 -1.86 -15.50
C LEU A 301 -2.93 -0.81 -15.81
N GLY A 302 -2.19 -0.96 -16.93
CA GLY A 302 -1.21 0.02 -17.37
C GLY A 302 -1.83 1.40 -17.68
N ASP A 303 -3.00 1.43 -18.31
CA ASP A 303 -3.77 2.65 -18.57
C ASP A 303 -4.24 3.31 -17.28
N LEU A 304 -4.64 2.51 -16.27
CA LEU A 304 -5.03 3.00 -14.95
C LEU A 304 -3.84 3.68 -14.23
N LEU A 305 -2.68 3.01 -14.21
CA LEU A 305 -1.44 3.53 -13.62
C LEU A 305 -1.00 4.82 -14.32
N THR A 306 -0.97 4.81 -15.66
CA THR A 306 -0.58 5.99 -16.47
C THR A 306 -1.48 7.19 -16.17
N PHE A 307 -2.78 6.97 -16.00
CA PHE A 307 -3.70 8.05 -15.67
C PHE A 307 -3.36 8.73 -14.34
N VAL A 308 -3.06 7.95 -13.29
CA VAL A 308 -2.70 8.50 -11.96
C VAL A 308 -1.36 9.21 -12.03
N GLN A 309 -0.37 8.63 -12.71
CA GLN A 309 0.94 9.24 -12.91
C GLN A 309 0.81 10.58 -13.64
N ASP A 310 0.00 10.67 -14.69
CA ASP A 310 -0.26 11.92 -15.40
C ASP A 310 -0.89 12.99 -14.50
N LEU A 311 -1.80 12.61 -13.60
CA LEU A 311 -2.37 13.54 -12.62
C LEU A 311 -1.32 14.01 -11.62
N TYR A 312 -0.53 13.09 -11.08
CA TYR A 312 0.53 13.39 -10.12
C TYR A 312 1.60 14.31 -10.73
N GLU A 313 2.05 14.01 -11.95
CA GLU A 313 3.01 14.85 -12.69
C GLU A 313 2.47 16.27 -12.92
N ARG A 314 1.16 16.40 -13.20
CA ARG A 314 0.51 17.70 -13.36
C ARG A 314 0.42 18.47 -12.06
N GLU A 315 0.08 17.80 -10.95
CA GLU A 315 0.08 18.38 -9.61
C GLU A 315 1.48 18.88 -9.23
N ALA A 316 2.50 18.02 -9.37
CA ALA A 316 3.90 18.36 -9.12
C ALA A 316 4.41 19.51 -10.02
N ALA A 317 3.86 19.66 -11.23
CA ALA A 317 4.14 20.78 -12.12
C ALA A 317 3.38 22.08 -11.75
N GLY A 318 2.60 22.08 -10.66
CA GLY A 318 1.86 23.24 -10.14
C GLY A 318 0.43 23.37 -10.66
N THR A 319 -0.15 22.31 -11.23
CA THR A 319 -1.58 22.31 -11.58
C THR A 319 -2.41 22.26 -10.31
N GLN A 320 -3.22 23.29 -10.07
CA GLN A 320 -4.23 23.27 -9.01
C GLN A 320 -5.50 22.59 -9.54
N PHE A 321 -5.84 21.45 -8.93
CA PHE A 321 -7.09 20.75 -9.20
C PHE A 321 -8.21 21.28 -8.31
N THR A 322 -9.45 21.18 -8.77
CA THR A 322 -10.62 21.53 -7.95
C THR A 322 -11.24 20.29 -7.30
N PRO A 323 -12.00 20.45 -6.21
CA PRO A 323 -12.72 19.34 -5.59
C PRO A 323 -13.62 18.57 -6.57
N GLU A 324 -14.29 19.26 -7.49
CA GLU A 324 -15.14 18.61 -8.50
C GLU A 324 -14.33 17.80 -9.52
N GLN A 325 -13.08 18.21 -9.80
CA GLN A 325 -12.18 17.43 -10.65
C GLN A 325 -11.70 16.18 -9.92
N ALA A 326 -11.38 16.29 -8.62
CA ALA A 326 -11.03 15.13 -7.80
C ALA A 326 -12.17 14.10 -7.77
N ASP A 327 -13.41 14.54 -7.53
CA ASP A 327 -14.60 13.68 -7.58
C ASP A 327 -14.77 13.00 -8.95
N GLN A 328 -14.60 13.76 -10.04
CA GLN A 328 -14.73 13.23 -11.39
C GLN A 328 -13.67 12.17 -11.68
N PHE A 329 -12.41 12.44 -11.37
CA PHE A 329 -11.30 11.53 -11.60
C PHE A 329 -11.42 10.27 -10.74
N GLY A 330 -11.76 10.42 -9.46
CA GLY A 330 -11.99 9.29 -8.56
C GLY A 330 -13.11 8.37 -9.03
N ALA A 331 -14.23 8.93 -9.49
CA ALA A 331 -15.35 8.14 -10.03
C ALA A 331 -14.98 7.40 -11.32
N GLU A 332 -14.22 8.05 -12.22
CA GLU A 332 -13.72 7.43 -13.44
C GLU A 332 -12.77 6.27 -13.13
N LEU A 333 -11.82 6.49 -12.21
CA LEU A 333 -10.86 5.48 -11.79
C LEU A 333 -11.52 4.29 -11.13
N GLN A 334 -12.43 4.54 -10.18
CA GLN A 334 -13.18 3.50 -9.50
C GLN A 334 -13.93 2.62 -10.50
N SER A 335 -14.54 3.20 -11.54
CA SER A 335 -15.24 2.45 -12.57
C SER A 335 -14.31 1.53 -13.36
N ARG A 336 -13.13 2.03 -13.76
CA ARG A 336 -12.12 1.24 -14.51
C ARG A 336 -11.56 0.12 -13.62
N ALA A 337 -11.12 0.48 -12.42
CA ALA A 337 -10.60 -0.42 -11.40
C ALA A 337 -11.56 -1.59 -11.07
N THR A 338 -12.85 -1.30 -10.91
CA THR A 338 -13.88 -2.33 -10.67
C THR A 338 -13.97 -3.32 -11.84
N GLY A 339 -13.83 -2.83 -13.08
CA GLY A 339 -13.79 -3.67 -14.28
C GLY A 339 -12.60 -4.62 -14.28
N ILE A 340 -11.40 -4.08 -14.02
CA ILE A 340 -10.13 -4.83 -13.95
C ILE A 340 -10.21 -5.90 -12.85
N ALA A 341 -10.63 -5.54 -11.64
CA ALA A 341 -10.79 -6.49 -10.54
C ALA A 341 -11.79 -7.62 -10.88
N GLY A 342 -12.85 -7.30 -11.64
CA GLY A 342 -13.80 -8.28 -12.15
C GLY A 342 -13.20 -9.25 -13.18
N GLN A 343 -12.28 -8.80 -14.03
CA GLN A 343 -11.54 -9.66 -14.97
C GLN A 343 -10.55 -10.57 -14.23
N ILE A 344 -9.80 -10.02 -13.27
CA ILE A 344 -8.84 -10.78 -12.45
C ILE A 344 -9.57 -11.86 -11.63
N SER A 345 -10.75 -11.55 -11.09
CA SER A 345 -11.61 -12.54 -10.41
C SER A 345 -12.05 -13.67 -11.35
N GLN A 346 -12.32 -13.38 -12.62
CA GLN A 346 -12.64 -14.40 -13.63
C GLN A 346 -11.42 -15.26 -13.95
N ALA A 347 -10.23 -14.66 -14.10
CA ALA A 347 -8.97 -15.38 -14.30
C ALA A 347 -8.67 -16.33 -13.13
N ALA A 348 -8.85 -15.87 -11.89
CA ALA A 348 -8.70 -16.71 -10.69
C ALA A 348 -9.62 -17.95 -10.75
N ALA A 349 -10.89 -17.75 -11.12
CA ALA A 349 -11.86 -18.83 -11.26
C ALA A 349 -11.50 -19.83 -12.37
N LEU A 350 -10.94 -19.37 -13.50
CA LEU A 350 -10.46 -20.24 -14.59
C LEU A 350 -9.27 -21.10 -14.15
N LEU A 351 -8.46 -20.58 -13.24
CA LEU A 351 -7.27 -21.25 -12.69
C LEU A 351 -7.56 -22.07 -11.42
N ASP A 352 -8.82 -22.09 -10.95
CA ASP A 352 -9.24 -22.73 -9.68
C ASP A 352 -8.49 -22.16 -8.46
N ILE A 353 -8.19 -20.85 -8.50
CA ILE A 353 -7.53 -20.11 -7.42
C ILE A 353 -8.61 -19.40 -6.58
N PRO A 354 -8.69 -19.65 -5.27
CA PRO A 354 -9.63 -18.95 -4.41
C PRO A 354 -9.19 -17.51 -4.15
N ILE A 355 -10.16 -16.58 -4.14
CA ILE A 355 -9.99 -15.23 -3.58
C ILE A 355 -10.37 -15.29 -2.10
N GLN A 356 -9.56 -14.69 -1.25
CA GLN A 356 -9.74 -14.70 0.21
C GLN A 356 -10.56 -13.48 0.66
N GLU A 357 -11.13 -13.57 1.85
CA GLU A 357 -11.70 -12.41 2.55
C GLU A 357 -10.59 -11.78 3.41
N CYS A 358 -10.41 -10.46 3.31
CA CYS A 358 -9.50 -9.68 4.16
C CYS A 358 -10.24 -9.09 5.36
#